data_AF-A0A3Q4H229-F1
#
_entry.id   AF-A0A3Q4H229-F1
#
_cell.length_a   1.000
_cell.length_b   1.000
_cell.length_c   1.000
_cell.angle_alpha   90.00
_cell.angle_beta   90.00
_cell.angle_gamma   90.00
#
_symmetry.space_group_name_H-M   'P 1'
#
loop_
_entity.id
_entity.type
_entity.pdbx_description
1 polymer ?
#
loop_
_entity_poly.entity_id
_entity_poly.type
_entity_poly.pdbx_seq_one_letter_code
_entity_poly.pdbx_strand_id
1 'polypeptide(L)'
;IGGHLKMAECLAARLAAQEEQILLLTREISTLRDGLGQGLDAAGLAVVSPELENLRTENEKLRYRLLHLRRGLQAELELEEARGKRQQGAKCDKAPQKNTSKPQQTNNRLNPWPEYIAERLSLYEELKRESDALQSKKAADSKPITVELPDGRKVEGKAWLTTPYQLACNISQGLADNAVISRVNGELWDLDRPLEQDCSLEILRFDNEDAQAVYWHSSAHILGEAMERFYGGCLCYGPPIENGFYYDMFLDGQKGVSSMEFGDLEALCKAVVKEKQPFERLEVSKETLLKMFKYNKFKCRILNEKVTTPTTTVYRCGPLIDLCRGPHVRHTGKIKAMKIYKNSSTYWEGRSDMETLQRLYGISFPDSKMLKEWERFQEEAKNRDHRKIGKDQELFFFHDLSPGSCFFMPRGAYIYNTLTEFIRDEYWRRGFQEVASPNIYNSKLWETSGHWQHYSENMFSFPVEDDIFALKPMNCPGHW
;
A
#
# COMPACT_ATOMS: atom_id res chain seq x y z
N ILE A 1 -19.92 7.91 -29.99
CA ILE A 1 -19.23 9.20 -30.18
C ILE A 1 -19.71 10.21 -29.11
N GLY A 2 -21.01 10.48 -28.98
CA GLY A 2 -21.54 11.50 -28.03
C GLY A 2 -21.42 11.25 -26.51
N GLY A 3 -20.90 10.12 -26.05
CA GLY A 3 -20.70 9.84 -24.60
C GLY A 3 -19.31 10.23 -24.07
N HIS A 4 -18.28 10.19 -24.92
CA HIS A 4 -16.90 10.58 -24.55
C HIS A 4 -16.68 12.08 -24.72
N LEU A 5 -17.31 12.70 -25.73
CA LEU A 5 -17.34 14.16 -25.90
C LEU A 5 -17.80 14.86 -24.61
N LYS A 6 -18.87 14.34 -23.98
CA LYS A 6 -19.40 14.84 -22.70
C LYS A 6 -18.43 14.66 -21.52
N MET A 7 -17.54 13.66 -21.58
CA MET A 7 -16.61 13.36 -20.49
C MET A 7 -15.33 14.20 -20.59
N ALA A 8 -14.80 14.40 -21.81
CA ALA A 8 -13.72 15.34 -22.07
C ALA A 8 -14.16 16.79 -21.76
N GLU A 9 -15.37 17.19 -22.14
CA GLU A 9 -15.96 18.48 -21.80
C GLU A 9 -16.13 18.66 -20.28
N CYS A 10 -16.59 17.62 -19.57
CA CYS A 10 -16.74 17.64 -18.11
C CYS A 10 -15.38 17.73 -17.40
N LEU A 11 -14.37 16.99 -17.87
CA LEU A 11 -13.01 17.07 -17.36
C LEU A 11 -12.36 18.42 -17.63
N ALA A 12 -12.58 19.01 -18.81
CA ALA A 12 -12.11 20.35 -19.15
C ALA A 12 -12.76 21.44 -18.29
N ALA A 13 -14.08 21.36 -18.05
CA ALA A 13 -14.79 22.29 -17.17
C ALA A 13 -14.30 22.18 -15.71
N ARG A 14 -14.09 20.95 -15.23
CA ARG A 14 -13.54 20.69 -13.89
C ARG A 14 -12.08 21.16 -13.76
N LEU A 15 -11.30 21.03 -14.82
CA LEU A 15 -9.94 21.53 -14.89
C LEU A 15 -9.91 23.06 -14.79
N ALA A 16 -10.73 23.76 -15.60
CA ALA A 16 -10.81 25.21 -15.57
C ALA A 16 -11.22 25.76 -14.18
N ALA A 17 -12.21 25.13 -13.53
CA ALA A 17 -12.62 25.51 -12.18
C ALA A 17 -11.49 25.31 -11.13
N GLN A 18 -10.68 24.25 -11.26
CA GLN A 18 -9.54 24.03 -10.37
C GLN A 18 -8.37 24.99 -10.64
N GLU A 19 -8.16 25.41 -11.89
CA GLU A 19 -7.15 26.43 -12.23
C GLU A 19 -7.50 27.78 -11.62
N GLU A 20 -8.77 28.17 -11.66
CA GLU A 20 -9.27 29.38 -11.01
C GLU A 20 -9.10 29.34 -9.47
N GLN A 21 -9.42 28.20 -8.85
CA GLN A 21 -9.23 28.01 -7.41
C GLN A 21 -7.75 28.12 -7.00
N ILE A 22 -6.83 27.55 -7.79
CA ILE A 22 -5.39 27.66 -7.54
C ILE A 22 -4.91 29.11 -7.70
N LEU A 23 -5.43 29.85 -8.69
CA LEU A 23 -5.10 31.27 -8.89
C LEU A 23 -5.53 32.12 -7.68
N LEU A 24 -6.74 31.90 -7.17
CA LEU A 24 -7.26 32.59 -5.98
C LEU A 24 -6.41 32.30 -4.75
N LEU A 25 -6.14 31.03 -4.45
CA LEU A 25 -5.29 30.63 -3.33
C LEU A 25 -3.85 31.14 -3.47
N THR A 26 -3.29 31.15 -4.68
CA THR A 26 -1.95 31.69 -4.93
C THR A 26 -1.90 33.19 -4.64
N ARG A 27 -2.96 33.93 -4.99
CA ARG A 27 -3.10 35.36 -4.70
C ARG A 27 -3.23 35.62 -3.20
N GLU A 28 -4.00 34.80 -2.50
CA GLU A 28 -4.19 34.88 -1.05
C GLU A 28 -2.90 34.58 -0.28
N ILE A 29 -2.16 33.52 -0.68
CA ILE A 29 -0.83 33.20 -0.15
C ILE A 29 0.16 34.35 -0.38
N SER A 30 0.14 34.99 -1.56
CA SER A 30 0.98 36.16 -1.83
C SER A 30 0.60 37.33 -0.92
N THR A 31 -0.70 37.60 -0.77
CA THR A 31 -1.20 38.71 0.06
C THR A 31 -0.83 38.53 1.54
N LEU A 32 -0.95 37.31 2.07
CA LEU A 32 -0.56 36.97 3.45
C LEU A 32 0.96 37.03 3.65
N ARG A 33 1.76 36.56 2.67
CA ARG A 33 3.21 36.68 2.69
C ARG A 33 3.66 38.14 2.69
N ASP A 34 3.04 38.97 1.85
CA ASP A 34 3.42 40.37 1.69
C ASP A 34 2.92 41.21 2.89
N GLY A 35 1.82 40.80 3.55
CA GLY A 35 1.32 41.37 4.80
C GLY A 35 2.14 41.03 6.06
N LEU A 36 2.89 39.91 6.04
CA LEU A 36 3.83 39.52 7.12
C LEU A 36 5.16 40.29 7.07
N GLY A 37 5.38 41.12 6.04
CA GLY A 37 6.63 41.86 5.80
C GLY A 37 6.97 42.99 6.79
N GLN A 38 6.33 43.08 7.97
CA GLN A 38 6.61 44.11 8.99
C GLN A 38 6.91 43.60 10.40
N GLY A 39 6.98 42.29 10.65
CA GLY A 39 7.31 41.73 11.96
C GLY A 39 8.53 40.82 11.94
N LEU A 40 9.71 41.36 12.24
CA LEU A 40 10.90 40.57 12.56
C LEU A 40 10.85 40.16 14.05
N ASP A 41 11.13 38.90 14.36
CA ASP A 41 11.40 38.47 15.73
C ASP A 41 12.86 38.77 16.13
N ALA A 42 13.18 38.60 17.41
CA ALA A 42 14.50 38.92 17.98
C ALA A 42 15.67 38.08 17.40
N ALA A 43 15.38 37.09 16.55
CA ALA A 43 16.35 36.22 15.88
C ALA A 43 16.49 36.51 14.37
N GLY A 44 15.73 37.47 13.82
CA GLY A 44 15.86 37.88 12.41
C GLY A 44 15.29 36.88 11.41
N LEU A 45 14.41 35.96 11.83
CA LEU A 45 13.74 34.99 10.95
C LEU A 45 12.29 35.42 10.69
N ALA A 46 11.84 35.23 9.44
CA ALA A 46 10.46 35.52 9.06
C ALA A 46 9.52 34.52 9.73
N VAL A 47 8.63 35.00 10.60
CA VAL A 47 7.59 34.19 11.24
C VAL A 47 6.55 33.81 10.19
N VAL A 48 6.55 32.54 9.77
CA VAL A 48 5.52 31.96 8.90
C VAL A 48 4.32 31.61 9.77
N SER A 49 3.14 32.21 9.51
CA SER A 49 1.94 31.89 10.29
C SER A 49 1.45 30.46 9.99
N PRO A 50 0.88 29.74 10.98
CA PRO A 50 0.27 28.42 10.76
C PRO A 50 -0.81 28.42 9.67
N GLU A 51 -1.51 29.54 9.49
CA GLU A 51 -2.48 29.75 8.42
C GLU A 51 -1.83 29.77 7.03
N LEU A 52 -0.67 30.41 6.90
CA LEU A 52 0.09 30.45 5.64
C LEU A 52 0.61 29.05 5.26
N GLU A 53 1.01 28.24 6.25
CA GLU A 53 1.48 26.87 6.01
C GLU A 53 0.35 25.91 5.63
N ASN A 54 -0.83 26.07 6.26
CA ASN A 54 -2.04 25.34 5.87
C ASN A 54 -2.45 25.67 4.43
N LEU A 55 -2.45 26.96 4.05
CA LEU A 55 -2.78 27.39 2.69
C LEU A 55 -1.76 26.90 1.65
N ARG A 56 -0.46 26.86 1.99
CA ARG A 56 0.58 26.26 1.14
C ARG A 56 0.34 24.78 0.89
N THR A 57 0.03 24.05 1.96
CA THR A 57 -0.28 22.61 1.89
C THR A 57 -1.53 22.35 1.04
N GLU A 58 -2.56 23.19 1.17
CA GLU A 58 -3.77 23.09 0.35
C GLU A 58 -3.52 23.44 -1.13
N ASN A 59 -2.70 24.47 -1.40
CA ASN A 59 -2.29 24.83 -2.76
C ASN A 59 -1.49 23.70 -3.43
N GLU A 60 -0.61 23.03 -2.70
CA GLU A 60 0.15 21.87 -3.19
C GLU A 60 -0.77 20.70 -3.53
N LYS A 61 -1.71 20.37 -2.64
CA LYS A 61 -2.73 19.33 -2.88
C LYS A 61 -3.59 19.63 -4.12
N LEU A 62 -3.97 20.89 -4.33
CA LEU A 62 -4.73 21.30 -5.52
C LEU A 62 -3.90 21.23 -6.79
N ARG A 63 -2.63 21.67 -6.77
CA ARG A 63 -1.71 21.52 -7.92
C ARG A 63 -1.50 20.06 -8.29
N TYR A 64 -1.43 19.18 -7.30
CA TYR A 64 -1.35 17.74 -7.51
C TYR A 64 -2.63 17.19 -8.19
N ARG A 65 -3.82 17.59 -7.72
CA ARG A 65 -5.10 17.24 -8.37
C ARG A 65 -5.20 17.78 -9.80
N LEU A 66 -4.73 19.00 -10.04
CA LEU A 66 -4.69 19.63 -11.36
C LEU A 66 -3.82 18.84 -12.34
N LEU A 67 -2.64 18.40 -11.89
CA LEU A 67 -1.75 17.56 -12.70
C LEU A 67 -2.45 16.27 -13.14
N HIS A 68 -3.21 15.63 -12.24
CA HIS A 68 -3.98 14.43 -12.55
C HIS A 68 -5.14 14.69 -13.50
N LEU A 69 -5.88 15.80 -13.34
CA LEU A 69 -6.93 16.17 -14.28
C LEU A 69 -6.39 16.49 -15.68
N ARG A 70 -5.25 17.21 -15.78
CA ARG A 70 -4.59 17.47 -17.08
C ARG A 70 -4.19 16.18 -17.78
N ARG A 71 -3.64 15.22 -17.03
CA ARG A 71 -3.28 13.89 -17.56
C ARG A 71 -4.51 13.09 -17.98
N GLY A 72 -5.60 13.13 -17.19
CA GLY A 72 -6.86 12.49 -17.53
C GLY A 72 -7.50 13.06 -18.81
N LEU A 73 -7.49 14.39 -18.95
CA LEU A 73 -7.98 15.06 -20.16
C LEU A 73 -7.12 14.72 -21.38
N GLN A 74 -5.79 14.74 -21.23
CA GLN A 74 -4.86 14.36 -22.30
C GLN A 74 -5.08 12.90 -22.74
N ALA A 75 -5.28 11.98 -21.80
CA ALA A 75 -5.56 10.58 -22.11
C ALA A 75 -6.89 10.39 -22.86
N GLU A 76 -7.95 11.12 -22.51
CA GLU A 76 -9.22 11.08 -23.27
C GLU A 76 -9.06 11.66 -24.69
N LEU A 77 -8.32 12.76 -24.85
CA LEU A 77 -8.04 13.35 -26.17
C LEU A 77 -7.20 12.40 -27.05
N GLU A 78 -6.19 11.74 -26.49
CA GLU A 78 -5.38 10.74 -27.19
C GLU A 78 -6.19 9.50 -27.58
N LEU A 79 -7.15 9.09 -26.75
CA LEU A 79 -8.09 8.01 -27.06
C LEU A 79 -9.05 8.40 -28.20
N GLU A 80 -9.45 9.67 -28.29
CA GLU A 80 -10.23 10.19 -29.41
C GLU A 80 -9.43 10.22 -30.71
N GLU A 81 -8.18 10.71 -30.67
CA GLU A 81 -7.28 10.69 -31.83
C GLU A 81 -6.98 9.27 -32.33
N ALA A 82 -6.72 8.35 -31.40
CA ALA A 82 -6.46 6.94 -31.74
C ALA A 82 -7.69 6.27 -32.37
N ARG A 83 -8.91 6.66 -31.99
CA ARG A 83 -10.16 6.19 -32.60
C ARG A 83 -10.41 6.82 -33.97
N GLY A 84 -10.11 8.11 -34.14
CA GLY A 84 -10.14 8.78 -35.45
C GLY A 84 -9.19 8.13 -36.47
N LYS A 85 -7.98 7.77 -36.03
CA LYS A 85 -7.00 7.04 -36.85
C LYS A 85 -7.44 5.60 -37.18
N ARG A 86 -8.10 4.90 -36.25
CA ARG A 86 -8.64 3.54 -36.49
C ARG A 86 -9.82 3.51 -37.47
N GLN A 87 -10.62 4.57 -37.56
CA GLN A 87 -11.69 4.66 -38.56
C GLN A 87 -11.16 4.93 -39.98
N GLN A 88 -9.97 5.53 -40.12
CA GLN A 88 -9.32 5.73 -41.42
C GLN A 88 -8.46 4.53 -41.87
N GLY A 89 -7.97 3.68 -40.94
CA GLY A 89 -7.13 2.52 -41.25
C GLY A 89 -7.85 1.20 -41.51
N ALA A 90 -9.18 1.13 -41.37
CA ALA A 90 -9.96 -0.12 -41.51
C ALA A 90 -10.38 -0.40 -42.97
N LYS A 91 -9.40 -0.42 -43.89
CA LYS A 91 -9.52 -1.06 -45.23
C LYS A 91 -8.15 -1.57 -45.68
N CYS A 92 -7.59 -2.56 -44.99
CA CYS A 92 -6.90 -3.70 -45.62
C CYS A 92 -6.40 -4.69 -44.55
N ASP A 93 -6.49 -5.95 -44.95
CA ASP A 93 -5.67 -7.10 -44.52
C ASP A 93 -6.08 -7.99 -43.35
N LYS A 94 -6.06 -9.29 -43.71
CA LYS A 94 -6.48 -10.49 -42.98
C LYS A 94 -5.38 -10.95 -42.02
N ALA A 95 -5.81 -11.49 -40.89
CA ALA A 95 -4.96 -12.01 -39.81
C ALA A 95 -4.29 -13.36 -40.13
N PRO A 96 -3.06 -13.61 -39.65
CA PRO A 96 -2.55 -14.96 -39.46
C PRO A 96 -2.69 -15.43 -38.00
N GLN A 97 -2.96 -16.73 -37.86
CA GLN A 97 -3.14 -17.48 -36.62
C GLN A 97 -1.85 -17.53 -35.79
N LYS A 98 -1.96 -17.28 -34.47
CA LYS A 98 -0.89 -17.52 -33.49
C LYS A 98 -1.24 -18.74 -32.62
N ASN A 99 -0.37 -19.75 -32.68
CA ASN A 99 -0.35 -20.89 -31.78
C ASN A 99 -0.05 -20.43 -30.34
N THR A 100 -0.96 -20.72 -29.43
CA THR A 100 -0.78 -20.53 -27.99
C THR A 100 -0.43 -21.86 -27.34
N SER A 101 0.81 -22.01 -26.87
CA SER A 101 1.17 -23.05 -25.90
C SER A 101 0.64 -22.64 -24.52
N LYS A 102 -0.25 -23.46 -23.94
CA LYS A 102 -0.74 -23.30 -22.56
C LYS A 102 0.40 -23.58 -21.57
N PRO A 103 0.53 -22.84 -20.46
CA PRO A 103 1.39 -23.24 -19.35
C PRO A 103 0.85 -24.52 -18.70
N GLN A 104 1.71 -25.52 -18.49
CA GLN A 104 1.40 -26.72 -17.73
C GLN A 104 1.10 -26.35 -16.27
N GLN A 105 -0.13 -26.64 -15.80
CA GLN A 105 -0.48 -26.57 -14.38
C GLN A 105 0.19 -27.73 -13.65
N THR A 106 1.12 -27.42 -12.75
CA THR A 106 1.67 -28.39 -11.81
C THR A 106 0.73 -28.49 -10.61
N ASN A 107 0.16 -29.68 -10.38
CA ASN A 107 -0.71 -29.97 -9.22
C ASN A 107 0.11 -30.08 -7.92
N ASN A 108 0.83 -29.03 -7.51
CA ASN A 108 1.62 -28.97 -6.28
C ASN A 108 0.77 -28.56 -5.05
N ARG A 109 -0.42 -29.14 -4.90
CA ARG A 109 -1.28 -28.86 -3.73
C ARG A 109 -0.96 -29.84 -2.62
N LEU A 110 -0.87 -29.36 -1.39
CA LEU A 110 -0.79 -30.24 -0.22
C LEU A 110 -2.09 -31.04 -0.11
N ASN A 111 -1.97 -32.36 -0.18
CA ASN A 111 -3.05 -33.31 0.04
C ASN A 111 -2.45 -34.62 0.62
N PRO A 112 -2.78 -35.01 1.86
CA PRO A 112 -3.72 -34.35 2.78
C PRO A 112 -3.21 -33.01 3.32
N TRP A 113 -4.12 -32.22 3.89
CA TRP A 113 -3.76 -30.99 4.58
C TRP A 113 -3.03 -31.26 5.89
N PRO A 114 -2.21 -30.32 6.38
CA PRO A 114 -1.62 -30.43 7.71
C PRO A 114 -2.66 -30.62 8.82
N GLU A 115 -2.37 -31.50 9.78
CA GLU A 115 -3.28 -31.86 10.88
C GLU A 115 -3.71 -30.65 11.73
N TYR A 116 -2.83 -29.65 11.88
CA TYR A 116 -3.12 -28.44 12.64
C TYR A 116 -4.32 -27.66 12.10
N ILE A 117 -4.66 -27.77 10.80
CA ILE A 117 -5.81 -27.07 10.22
C ILE A 117 -7.10 -27.64 10.81
N ALA A 118 -7.20 -28.96 10.93
CA ALA A 118 -8.38 -29.61 11.51
C ALA A 118 -8.53 -29.29 13.00
N GLU A 119 -7.43 -29.34 13.77
CA GLU A 119 -7.42 -28.96 15.19
C GLU A 119 -7.87 -27.50 15.39
N ARG A 120 -7.28 -26.58 14.62
CA ARG A 120 -7.59 -25.14 14.66
C ARG A 120 -9.05 -24.85 14.35
N LEU A 121 -9.61 -25.52 13.32
CA LEU A 121 -11.01 -25.37 12.94
C LEU A 121 -11.97 -25.92 13.99
N SER A 122 -11.69 -27.10 14.55
CA SER A 122 -12.51 -27.69 15.61
C SER A 122 -12.63 -26.75 16.82
N LEU A 123 -11.49 -26.19 17.27
CA LEU A 123 -11.45 -25.21 18.35
C LEU A 123 -12.21 -23.93 17.99
N TYR A 124 -12.08 -23.44 16.75
CA TYR A 124 -12.82 -22.27 16.31
C TYR A 124 -14.33 -22.49 16.33
N GLU A 125 -14.83 -23.65 15.86
CA GLU A 125 -16.27 -23.96 15.87
C GLU A 125 -16.85 -24.05 17.29
N GLU A 126 -16.07 -24.51 18.27
CA GLU A 126 -16.44 -24.45 19.68
C GLU A 126 -16.59 -23.01 20.17
N LEU A 127 -15.55 -22.19 19.99
CA LEU A 127 -15.55 -20.79 20.41
C LEU A 127 -16.61 -19.95 19.69
N LYS A 128 -16.86 -20.25 18.41
CA LYS A 128 -17.88 -19.57 17.60
C LYS A 128 -19.28 -19.85 18.13
N ARG A 129 -19.59 -21.10 18.50
CA ARG A 129 -20.88 -21.45 19.13
C ARG A 129 -21.10 -20.72 20.44
N GLU A 130 -20.06 -20.60 21.28
CA GLU A 130 -20.14 -19.84 22.53
C GLU A 130 -20.39 -18.35 22.27
N SER A 131 -19.66 -17.76 21.33
CA SER A 131 -19.82 -16.36 20.94
C SER A 131 -21.20 -16.07 20.36
N ASP A 132 -21.70 -16.95 19.49
CA ASP A 132 -23.04 -16.83 18.88
C ASP A 132 -24.15 -16.93 19.92
N ALA A 133 -23.99 -17.81 20.92
CA ALA A 133 -24.91 -17.88 22.04
C ALA A 133 -24.92 -16.59 22.87
N LEU A 134 -23.75 -15.97 23.10
CA LEU A 134 -23.67 -14.67 23.78
C LEU A 134 -24.28 -13.54 22.95
N GLN A 135 -24.01 -13.50 21.64
CA GLN A 135 -24.59 -12.51 20.73
C GLN A 135 -26.11 -12.67 20.65
N SER A 136 -26.62 -13.89 20.59
CA SER A 136 -28.06 -14.18 20.57
C SER A 136 -28.77 -13.69 21.85
N LYS A 137 -28.12 -13.82 23.02
CA LYS A 137 -28.64 -13.28 24.28
C LYS A 137 -28.71 -11.74 24.24
N LYS A 138 -27.65 -11.08 23.78
CA LYS A 138 -27.64 -9.61 23.63
C LYS A 138 -28.69 -9.11 22.63
N ALA A 139 -28.89 -9.86 21.55
CA ALA A 139 -29.90 -9.56 20.54
C ALA A 139 -31.34 -9.75 21.06
N ALA A 140 -31.57 -10.70 21.98
CA ALA A 140 -32.86 -10.87 22.64
C ALA A 140 -33.22 -9.65 23.51
N ASP A 141 -32.24 -9.04 24.16
CA ASP A 141 -32.38 -7.81 24.95
C ASP A 141 -32.20 -6.52 24.11
N SER A 142 -32.41 -6.61 22.79
CA SER A 142 -32.20 -5.49 21.86
C SER A 142 -33.09 -4.28 22.17
N LYS A 143 -32.49 -3.10 22.10
CA LYS A 143 -33.15 -1.81 22.29
C LYS A 143 -33.23 -1.05 20.96
N PRO A 144 -34.25 -0.20 20.76
CA PRO A 144 -34.26 0.73 19.63
C PRO A 144 -33.01 1.61 19.65
N ILE A 145 -32.41 1.81 18.48
CA ILE A 145 -31.28 2.71 18.27
C ILE A 145 -31.54 3.64 17.09
N THR A 146 -30.93 4.82 17.12
CA THR A 146 -30.97 5.79 16.04
C THR A 146 -29.64 5.79 15.29
N VAL A 147 -29.70 5.61 13.96
CA VAL A 147 -28.53 5.63 13.09
C VAL A 147 -28.58 6.86 12.20
N GLU A 148 -27.57 7.73 12.31
CA GLU A 148 -27.45 8.94 11.50
C GLU A 148 -26.61 8.68 10.26
N LEU A 149 -27.16 8.98 9.07
CA LEU A 149 -26.50 8.84 7.78
C LEU A 149 -25.78 10.15 7.39
N PRO A 150 -24.86 10.12 6.40
CA PRO A 150 -24.06 11.30 6.03
C PRO A 150 -24.88 12.46 5.45
N ASP A 151 -26.11 12.19 4.99
CA ASP A 151 -27.05 13.20 4.49
C ASP A 151 -27.91 13.81 5.61
N GLY A 152 -27.62 13.48 6.88
CA GLY A 152 -28.34 13.93 8.06
C GLY A 152 -29.65 13.17 8.33
N ARG A 153 -30.02 12.18 7.49
CA ARG A 153 -31.20 11.36 7.75
C ARG A 153 -30.95 10.43 8.93
N LYS A 154 -31.97 10.26 9.76
CA LYS A 154 -31.97 9.34 10.89
C LYS A 154 -32.83 8.13 10.56
N VAL A 155 -32.25 6.94 10.72
CA VAL A 155 -32.89 5.65 10.45
C VAL A 155 -32.99 4.88 11.77
N GLU A 156 -34.15 4.29 12.03
CA GLU A 156 -34.34 3.45 13.20
C GLU A 156 -33.72 2.05 12.98
N GLY A 157 -33.05 1.55 14.01
CA GLY A 157 -32.50 0.21 14.07
C GLY A 157 -32.74 -0.43 15.43
N LYS A 158 -32.23 -1.65 15.61
CA LYS A 158 -32.22 -2.36 16.88
C LYS A 158 -30.79 -2.75 17.23
N ALA A 159 -30.35 -2.42 18.44
CA ALA A 159 -29.04 -2.78 18.97
C ALA A 159 -28.84 -4.31 18.87
N TRP A 160 -27.62 -4.73 18.53
CA TRP A 160 -27.21 -6.14 18.38
C TRP A 160 -27.95 -6.94 17.29
N LEU A 161 -28.82 -6.30 16.50
CA LEU A 161 -29.57 -6.91 15.40
C LEU A 161 -29.32 -6.22 14.06
N THR A 162 -29.41 -4.89 14.03
CA THR A 162 -29.25 -4.10 12.81
C THR A 162 -27.77 -4.03 12.42
N THR A 163 -27.44 -4.36 11.18
CA THR A 163 -26.08 -4.25 10.64
C THR A 163 -25.96 -3.12 9.61
N PRO A 164 -24.75 -2.57 9.40
CA PRO A 164 -24.49 -1.63 8.31
C PRO A 164 -24.92 -2.17 6.95
N TYR A 165 -24.73 -3.47 6.69
CA TYR A 165 -25.14 -4.10 5.44
C TYR A 165 -26.65 -4.07 5.22
N GLN A 166 -27.45 -4.39 6.26
CA GLN A 166 -28.90 -4.33 6.18
C GLN A 166 -29.39 -2.92 5.87
N LEU A 167 -28.79 -1.91 6.51
CA LEU A 167 -29.10 -0.50 6.23
C LEU A 167 -28.72 -0.11 4.80
N ALA A 168 -27.58 -0.58 4.30
CA ALA A 168 -27.18 -0.35 2.91
C ALA A 168 -28.18 -0.98 1.92
N CYS A 169 -28.67 -2.20 2.18
CA CYS A 169 -29.70 -2.86 1.37
C CYS A 169 -31.01 -2.07 1.35
N ASN A 170 -31.43 -1.53 2.50
CA ASN A 170 -32.64 -0.71 2.61
C ASN A 170 -32.54 0.60 1.82
N ILE A 171 -31.34 1.17 1.68
CA ILE A 171 -31.10 2.35 0.86
C ILE A 171 -31.13 1.98 -0.63
N SER A 172 -30.29 1.03 -1.05
CA SER A 172 -30.36 0.44 -2.39
C SER A 172 -29.48 -0.79 -2.51
N GLN A 173 -29.89 -1.76 -3.34
CA GLN A 173 -29.07 -2.93 -3.63
C GLN A 173 -27.72 -2.56 -4.27
N GLY A 174 -27.69 -1.52 -5.12
CA GLY A 174 -26.45 -1.04 -5.73
C GLY A 174 -25.45 -0.48 -4.73
N LEU A 175 -25.90 0.16 -3.65
CA LEU A 175 -25.02 0.59 -2.56
C LEU A 175 -24.46 -0.61 -1.81
N ALA A 176 -25.33 -1.56 -1.42
CA ALA A 176 -24.92 -2.77 -0.69
C ALA A 176 -23.92 -3.63 -1.48
N ASP A 177 -24.13 -3.77 -2.79
CA ASP A 177 -23.27 -4.56 -3.68
C ASP A 177 -21.90 -3.92 -3.88
N ASN A 178 -21.80 -2.59 -3.81
CA ASN A 178 -20.54 -1.85 -3.99
C ASN A 178 -19.87 -1.47 -2.65
N ALA A 179 -20.56 -1.65 -1.52
CA ALA A 179 -20.00 -1.41 -0.19
C ALA A 179 -18.81 -2.35 0.06
N VAL A 180 -17.71 -1.78 0.55
CA VAL A 180 -16.50 -2.52 0.94
C VAL A 180 -16.47 -2.69 2.45
N ILE A 181 -16.66 -1.58 3.16
CA ILE A 181 -16.65 -1.51 4.62
C ILE A 181 -17.59 -0.40 5.11
N SER A 182 -17.83 -0.29 6.42
CA SER A 182 -18.52 0.86 7.01
C SER A 182 -17.65 1.60 8.02
N ARG A 183 -18.03 2.84 8.33
CA ARG A 183 -17.50 3.61 9.44
C ARG A 183 -18.64 3.90 10.42
N VAL A 184 -18.45 3.52 11.68
CA VAL A 184 -19.41 3.70 12.77
C VAL A 184 -18.75 4.58 13.83
N ASN A 185 -19.32 5.77 14.10
CA ASN A 185 -18.76 6.75 15.04
C ASN A 185 -17.28 7.09 14.78
N GLY A 186 -16.87 7.18 13.51
CA GLY A 186 -15.49 7.47 13.12
C GLY A 186 -14.58 6.24 12.94
N GLU A 187 -14.97 5.08 13.49
CA GLU A 187 -14.16 3.85 13.46
C GLU A 187 -14.59 2.89 12.34
N LEU A 188 -13.64 2.18 11.71
CA LEU A 188 -13.95 1.18 10.69
C LEU A 188 -14.64 -0.04 11.31
N TRP A 189 -15.70 -0.51 10.63
CA TRP A 189 -16.62 -1.50 11.17
C TRP A 189 -17.08 -2.47 10.08
N ASP A 190 -17.02 -3.78 10.37
CA ASP A 190 -17.44 -4.83 9.43
C ASP A 190 -18.92 -4.67 9.04
N LEU A 191 -19.24 -4.84 7.76
CA LEU A 191 -20.59 -4.61 7.26
C LEU A 191 -21.66 -5.54 7.89
N ASP A 192 -21.24 -6.74 8.32
CA ASP A 192 -22.11 -7.72 8.98
C ASP A 192 -22.04 -7.65 10.51
N ARG A 193 -21.19 -6.79 11.10
CA ARG A 193 -21.12 -6.63 12.56
C ARG A 193 -22.32 -5.80 13.04
N PRO A 194 -23.15 -6.31 13.97
CA PRO A 194 -24.31 -5.57 14.47
C PRO A 194 -23.93 -4.27 15.18
N LEU A 195 -24.75 -3.24 15.01
CA LEU A 195 -24.62 -1.96 15.70
C LEU A 195 -25.03 -2.11 17.17
N GLU A 196 -24.24 -1.56 18.08
CA GLU A 196 -24.41 -1.80 19.52
C GLU A 196 -25.23 -0.69 20.22
N GLN A 197 -25.26 0.51 19.65
CA GLN A 197 -25.88 1.72 20.21
C GLN A 197 -26.16 2.76 19.11
N ASP A 198 -26.72 3.90 19.49
CA ASP A 198 -26.87 5.06 18.62
C ASP A 198 -25.52 5.45 18.00
N CYS A 199 -25.52 5.71 16.70
CA CYS A 199 -24.28 5.97 15.98
C CYS A 199 -24.47 6.77 14.68
N SER A 200 -23.38 7.38 14.22
CA SER A 200 -23.24 7.84 12.84
C SER A 200 -22.71 6.69 11.97
N LEU A 201 -23.32 6.46 10.81
CA LEU A 201 -22.94 5.42 9.87
C LEU A 201 -22.55 6.00 8.51
N GLU A 202 -21.38 5.62 8.03
CA GLU A 202 -20.93 5.88 6.66
C GLU A 202 -20.63 4.55 5.95
N ILE A 203 -21.11 4.39 4.71
CA ILE A 203 -20.79 3.21 3.88
C ILE A 203 -19.67 3.58 2.92
N LEU A 204 -18.53 2.93 3.06
CA LEU A 204 -17.34 3.19 2.25
C LEU A 204 -17.26 2.21 1.07
N ARG A 205 -16.96 2.75 -0.12
CA ARG A 205 -16.71 1.98 -1.34
C ARG A 205 -15.22 2.04 -1.68
N PHE A 206 -14.82 1.32 -2.73
CA PHE A 206 -13.40 1.19 -3.12
C PHE A 206 -12.73 2.51 -3.57
N ASP A 207 -13.49 3.59 -3.77
CA ASP A 207 -12.97 4.93 -4.07
C ASP A 207 -12.40 5.65 -2.82
N ASN A 208 -12.60 5.10 -1.62
CA ASN A 208 -12.04 5.61 -0.37
C ASN A 208 -10.76 4.85 0.03
N GLU A 209 -9.75 5.57 0.53
CA GLU A 209 -8.44 5.00 0.91
C GLU A 209 -8.53 3.96 2.03
N ASP A 210 -9.33 4.19 3.07
CA ASP A 210 -9.53 3.23 4.16
C ASP A 210 -10.22 1.96 3.66
N ALA A 211 -11.18 2.10 2.74
CA ALA A 211 -11.82 0.97 2.10
C ALA A 211 -10.84 0.18 1.21
N GLN A 212 -9.94 0.84 0.49
CA GLN A 212 -8.89 0.17 -0.28
C GLN A 212 -7.96 -0.63 0.63
N ALA A 213 -7.54 -0.06 1.76
CA ALA A 213 -6.72 -0.75 2.74
C ALA A 213 -7.42 -2.01 3.28
N VAL A 214 -8.69 -1.92 3.68
CA VAL A 214 -9.49 -3.09 4.14
C VAL A 214 -9.68 -4.13 3.02
N TYR A 215 -9.88 -3.67 1.79
CA TYR A 215 -10.03 -4.54 0.62
C TYR A 215 -8.75 -5.34 0.33
N TRP A 216 -7.60 -4.67 0.34
CA TRP A 216 -6.30 -5.31 0.15
C TRP A 216 -5.91 -6.17 1.35
N HIS A 217 -6.26 -5.78 2.57
CA HIS A 217 -6.05 -6.61 3.75
C HIS A 217 -6.85 -7.93 3.68
N SER A 218 -8.11 -7.86 3.22
CA SER A 218 -8.91 -9.06 2.96
C SER A 218 -8.33 -9.92 1.82
N SER A 219 -7.71 -9.27 0.83
CA SER A 219 -7.02 -9.97 -0.25
C SER A 219 -5.73 -10.66 0.22
N ALA A 220 -5.04 -10.09 1.20
CA ALA A 220 -3.93 -10.74 1.88
C ALA A 220 -4.38 -12.06 2.53
N HIS A 221 -5.52 -12.09 3.23
CA HIS A 221 -6.03 -13.34 3.82
C HIS A 221 -6.30 -14.41 2.76
N ILE A 222 -6.87 -14.06 1.61
CA ILE A 222 -7.06 -15.00 0.49
C ILE A 222 -5.72 -15.56 0.00
N LEU A 223 -4.69 -14.71 -0.11
CA LEU A 223 -3.34 -15.15 -0.47
C LEU A 223 -2.73 -16.03 0.64
N GLY A 224 -2.92 -15.68 1.92
CA GLY A 224 -2.45 -16.46 3.06
C GLY A 224 -3.01 -17.87 3.06
N GLU A 225 -4.32 -18.02 2.77
CA GLU A 225 -4.94 -19.33 2.61
C GLU A 225 -4.34 -20.11 1.42
N ALA A 226 -4.15 -19.45 0.28
CA ALA A 226 -3.52 -20.08 -0.87
C ALA A 226 -2.08 -20.54 -0.56
N MET A 227 -1.32 -19.74 0.20
CA MET A 227 0.03 -20.07 0.64
C MET A 227 0.06 -21.20 1.67
N GLU A 228 -0.86 -21.25 2.64
CA GLU A 228 -1.01 -22.41 3.55
C GLU A 228 -1.28 -23.69 2.74
N ARG A 229 -2.18 -23.63 1.75
CA ARG A 229 -2.54 -24.80 0.91
C ARG A 229 -1.42 -25.24 -0.04
N PHE A 230 -0.57 -24.31 -0.49
CA PHE A 230 0.47 -24.59 -1.48
C PHE A 230 1.81 -24.96 -0.84
N TYR A 231 2.25 -24.19 0.16
CA TYR A 231 3.58 -24.36 0.77
C TYR A 231 3.54 -25.03 2.15
N GLY A 232 2.45 -24.89 2.90
CA GLY A 232 2.32 -25.48 4.24
C GLY A 232 3.20 -24.84 5.33
N GLY A 233 3.79 -23.68 5.04
CA GLY A 233 4.63 -22.95 6.00
C GLY A 233 3.85 -22.19 7.07
N CYS A 234 4.58 -21.48 7.92
CA CYS A 234 4.00 -20.65 8.97
C CYS A 234 3.73 -19.23 8.47
N LEU A 235 2.46 -18.86 8.36
CA LEU A 235 2.04 -17.49 8.07
C LEU A 235 2.51 -16.51 9.16
N CYS A 236 3.01 -15.35 8.73
CA CYS A 236 3.55 -14.30 9.59
C CYS A 236 2.67 -13.03 9.49
N TYR A 237 3.11 -12.04 8.71
CA TYR A 237 2.43 -10.75 8.54
C TYR A 237 1.78 -10.64 7.16
N GLY A 238 0.54 -10.16 7.12
CA GLY A 238 -0.22 -9.91 5.88
C GLY A 238 -0.89 -8.53 5.82
N PRO A 239 -0.15 -7.41 5.92
CA PRO A 239 -0.75 -6.09 5.94
C PRO A 239 -1.11 -5.61 4.52
N PRO A 240 -2.08 -4.70 4.41
CA PRO A 240 -2.18 -3.86 3.22
C PRO A 240 -0.97 -2.92 3.15
N ILE A 241 -0.62 -2.51 1.94
CA ILE A 241 0.38 -1.48 1.65
C ILE A 241 -0.21 -0.48 0.66
N GLU A 242 0.51 0.59 0.40
CA GLU A 242 0.17 1.49 -0.70
C GLU A 242 0.09 0.69 -2.01
N ASN A 243 -1.04 0.76 -2.70
CA ASN A 243 -1.29 0.04 -3.95
C ASN A 243 -1.17 -1.49 -3.85
N GLY A 244 -1.67 -2.11 -2.77
CA GLY A 244 -1.82 -3.56 -2.70
C GLY A 244 -1.62 -4.14 -1.31
N PHE A 245 -1.02 -5.32 -1.25
CA PHE A 245 -0.74 -6.03 -0.02
C PHE A 245 0.48 -6.94 -0.20
N TYR A 246 1.00 -7.45 0.90
CA TYR A 246 1.89 -8.60 0.88
C TYR A 246 1.50 -9.62 1.93
N TYR A 247 2.05 -10.83 1.81
CA TYR A 247 2.00 -11.82 2.87
C TYR A 247 3.37 -12.48 3.07
N ASP A 248 3.83 -12.49 4.32
CA ASP A 248 5.05 -13.16 4.75
C ASP A 248 4.75 -14.56 5.26
N MET A 249 5.54 -15.53 4.81
CA MET A 249 5.50 -16.90 5.31
C MET A 249 6.92 -17.39 5.58
N PHE A 250 7.07 -18.07 6.71
CA PHE A 250 8.25 -18.86 7.00
C PHE A 250 8.09 -20.25 6.39
N LEU A 251 9.05 -20.63 5.54
CA LEU A 251 9.15 -21.96 4.97
C LEU A 251 10.31 -22.67 5.66
N ASP A 252 10.05 -23.85 6.22
CA ASP A 252 11.09 -24.67 6.83
C ASP A 252 11.94 -25.33 5.73
N GLY A 253 13.26 -25.17 5.80
CA GLY A 253 14.22 -25.61 4.77
C GLY A 253 14.54 -24.58 3.67
N GLN A 254 15.38 -24.99 2.69
CA GLN A 254 15.85 -24.12 1.58
C GLN A 254 14.82 -23.90 0.45
N LYS A 255 13.52 -24.17 0.68
CA LYS A 255 12.50 -23.92 -0.33
C LYS A 255 12.15 -22.43 -0.33
N GLY A 256 12.45 -21.76 -1.43
CA GLY A 256 12.03 -20.38 -1.70
C GLY A 256 10.77 -20.34 -2.54
N VAL A 257 10.13 -19.17 -2.56
CA VAL A 257 9.01 -18.89 -3.47
C VAL A 257 9.57 -18.51 -4.84
N SER A 258 9.03 -19.07 -5.92
CA SER A 258 9.45 -18.75 -7.29
C SER A 258 8.36 -18.00 -8.07
N SER A 259 8.76 -17.09 -8.95
CA SER A 259 7.82 -16.39 -9.85
C SER A 259 7.13 -17.33 -10.85
N MET A 260 7.68 -18.53 -11.07
CA MET A 260 7.03 -19.56 -11.89
C MET A 260 5.76 -20.12 -11.25
N GLU A 261 5.61 -20.00 -9.93
CA GLU A 261 4.49 -20.54 -9.14
C GLU A 261 3.31 -19.55 -9.03
N PHE A 262 3.48 -18.31 -9.49
CA PHE A 262 2.43 -17.27 -9.37
C PHE A 262 1.12 -17.69 -10.04
N GLY A 263 1.20 -18.35 -11.21
CA GLY A 263 0.01 -18.82 -11.91
C GLY A 263 -0.80 -19.85 -11.13
N ASP A 264 -0.12 -20.76 -10.41
CA ASP A 264 -0.75 -21.80 -9.59
C ASP A 264 -1.36 -21.20 -8.31
N LEU A 265 -0.65 -20.26 -7.66
CA LEU A 265 -1.16 -19.50 -6.51
C LEU A 265 -2.37 -18.64 -6.87
N GLU A 266 -2.33 -17.94 -8.00
CA GLU A 266 -3.48 -17.16 -8.50
C GLU A 266 -4.68 -18.06 -8.81
N ALA A 267 -4.45 -19.29 -9.31
CA ALA A 267 -5.51 -20.25 -9.54
C ALA A 267 -6.16 -20.72 -8.23
N LEU A 268 -5.37 -20.91 -7.16
CA LEU A 268 -5.89 -21.19 -5.82
C LEU A 268 -6.68 -20.01 -5.25
N CYS A 269 -6.16 -18.79 -5.34
CA CYS A 269 -6.88 -17.58 -4.92
C CYS A 269 -8.22 -17.44 -5.65
N LYS A 270 -8.26 -17.71 -6.96
CA LYS A 270 -9.51 -17.73 -7.74
C LYS A 270 -10.50 -18.79 -7.27
N ALA A 271 -10.03 -19.96 -6.83
CA ALA A 271 -10.88 -20.98 -6.24
C ALA A 271 -11.51 -20.51 -4.92
N VAL A 272 -10.71 -19.94 -4.02
CA VAL A 272 -11.15 -19.36 -2.74
C VAL A 272 -12.18 -18.23 -2.95
N VAL A 273 -11.94 -17.35 -3.92
CA VAL A 273 -12.88 -16.28 -4.31
C VAL A 273 -14.21 -16.84 -4.81
N LYS A 274 -14.17 -17.93 -5.60
CA LYS A 274 -15.37 -18.58 -6.15
C LYS A 274 -16.23 -19.22 -5.07
N GLU A 275 -15.61 -19.71 -3.99
CA GLU A 275 -16.30 -20.28 -2.82
C GLU A 275 -17.08 -19.22 -2.02
N LYS A 276 -16.79 -17.93 -2.19
CA LYS A 276 -17.43 -16.82 -1.46
C LYS A 276 -17.41 -17.03 0.06
N GLN A 277 -16.30 -17.50 0.58
CA GLN A 277 -16.12 -17.76 2.01
C GLN A 277 -16.37 -16.47 2.80
N PRO A 278 -17.19 -16.50 3.87
CA PRO A 278 -17.43 -15.34 4.71
C PRO A 278 -16.20 -15.02 5.56
N PHE A 279 -15.99 -13.74 5.85
CA PHE A 279 -15.04 -13.31 6.88
C PHE A 279 -15.76 -13.24 8.22
N GLU A 280 -15.42 -14.15 9.13
CA GLU A 280 -16.06 -14.27 10.44
C GLU A 280 -15.12 -13.75 11.52
N ARG A 281 -15.55 -12.69 12.21
CA ARG A 281 -14.81 -12.08 13.33
C ARG A 281 -15.12 -12.81 14.62
N LEU A 282 -14.09 -13.06 15.43
CA LEU A 282 -14.24 -13.60 16.78
C LEU A 282 -13.26 -12.91 17.73
N GLU A 283 -13.71 -12.54 18.92
CA GLU A 283 -12.84 -12.07 20.00
C GLU A 283 -12.56 -13.22 20.97
N VAL A 284 -11.28 -13.50 21.23
CA VAL A 284 -10.82 -14.70 21.92
C VAL A 284 -9.74 -14.33 22.94
N SER A 285 -9.65 -15.07 24.04
CA SER A 285 -8.59 -14.89 25.04
C SER A 285 -7.21 -15.23 24.48
N LYS A 286 -6.20 -14.50 24.95
CA LYS A 286 -4.80 -14.72 24.59
C LYS A 286 -4.35 -16.17 24.86
N GLU A 287 -4.77 -16.76 25.97
CA GLU A 287 -4.45 -18.14 26.35
C GLU A 287 -5.00 -19.17 25.35
N THR A 288 -6.25 -19.02 24.92
CA THR A 288 -6.87 -19.91 23.94
C THR A 288 -6.20 -19.75 22.57
N LEU A 289 -5.83 -18.52 22.20
CA LEU A 289 -5.10 -18.27 20.95
C LEU A 289 -3.70 -18.87 20.94
N LEU A 290 -2.98 -18.85 22.07
CA LEU A 290 -1.69 -19.54 22.19
C LEU A 290 -1.83 -21.07 22.00
N LYS A 291 -2.93 -21.66 22.48
CA LYS A 291 -3.26 -23.08 22.20
C LYS A 291 -3.60 -23.30 20.73
N MET A 292 -4.41 -22.43 20.14
CA MET A 292 -4.84 -22.49 18.75
C MET A 292 -3.65 -22.40 17.77
N PHE A 293 -2.70 -21.50 18.04
CA PHE A 293 -1.55 -21.25 17.19
C PHE A 293 -0.26 -21.94 17.65
N LYS A 294 -0.35 -22.97 18.52
CA LYS A 294 0.81 -23.69 19.06
C LYS A 294 1.82 -24.18 17.99
N TYR A 295 1.32 -24.48 16.79
CA TYR A 295 2.13 -24.95 15.66
C TYR A 295 2.89 -23.82 14.93
N ASN A 296 2.49 -22.56 15.12
CA ASN A 296 3.05 -21.40 14.44
C ASN A 296 3.78 -20.49 15.44
N LYS A 297 5.11 -20.68 15.56
CA LYS A 297 5.97 -19.92 16.47
C LYS A 297 5.87 -18.41 16.29
N PHE A 298 5.60 -17.92 15.07
CA PHE A 298 5.52 -16.49 14.78
C PHE A 298 4.23 -15.87 15.29
N LYS A 299 3.09 -16.57 15.16
CA LYS A 299 1.82 -16.11 15.74
C LYS A 299 1.89 -16.12 17.27
N CYS A 300 2.50 -17.14 17.87
CA CYS A 300 2.78 -17.16 19.32
C CYS A 300 3.69 -16.00 19.75
N ARG A 301 4.74 -15.68 18.99
CA ARG A 301 5.62 -14.54 19.24
C ARG A 301 4.85 -13.22 19.21
N ILE A 302 4.00 -13.01 18.19
CA ILE A 302 3.12 -11.82 18.09
C ILE A 302 2.17 -11.72 19.29
N LEU A 303 1.53 -12.82 19.68
CA LEU A 303 0.65 -12.85 20.86
C LEU A 303 1.40 -12.45 22.12
N ASN A 304 2.60 -12.99 22.34
CA ASN A 304 3.37 -12.72 23.55
C ASN A 304 3.92 -11.28 23.60
N GLU A 305 4.43 -10.77 22.49
CA GLU A 305 5.14 -9.48 22.43
C GLU A 305 4.22 -8.29 22.17
N LYS A 306 3.17 -8.46 21.35
CA LYS A 306 2.35 -7.33 20.84
C LYS A 306 0.93 -7.26 21.41
N VAL A 307 0.43 -8.36 21.97
CA VAL A 307 -0.91 -8.38 22.59
C VAL A 307 -0.77 -8.19 24.10
N THR A 308 -1.08 -6.97 24.54
CA THR A 308 -1.05 -6.55 25.95
C THR A 308 -2.41 -6.65 26.64
N THR A 309 -3.47 -6.95 25.89
CA THR A 309 -4.85 -7.12 26.39
C THR A 309 -5.17 -8.58 26.70
N PRO A 310 -6.15 -8.88 27.58
CA PRO A 310 -6.58 -10.25 27.88
C PRO A 310 -7.16 -10.99 26.67
N THR A 311 -7.84 -10.26 25.78
CA THR A 311 -8.46 -10.74 24.55
C THR A 311 -7.88 -10.02 23.33
N THR A 312 -7.97 -10.68 22.18
CA THR A 312 -7.72 -10.08 20.87
C THR A 312 -8.60 -10.80 19.85
N THR A 313 -8.65 -10.26 18.64
CA THR A 313 -9.51 -10.78 17.58
C THR A 313 -8.78 -11.72 16.63
N VAL A 314 -9.54 -12.67 16.11
CA VAL A 314 -9.18 -13.49 14.97
C VAL A 314 -10.26 -13.36 13.90
N TYR A 315 -9.85 -13.57 12.65
CA TYR A 315 -10.78 -13.70 11.54
C TYR A 315 -10.62 -15.06 10.90
N ARG A 316 -11.76 -15.72 10.67
CA ARG A 316 -11.82 -16.91 9.83
C ARG A 316 -12.26 -16.53 8.42
N CYS A 317 -11.61 -17.15 7.44
CA CYS A 317 -11.99 -17.12 6.03
C CYS A 317 -11.84 -18.56 5.51
N GLY A 318 -12.97 -19.28 5.42
CA GLY A 318 -12.96 -20.71 5.10
C GLY A 318 -12.09 -21.52 6.07
N PRO A 319 -11.04 -22.22 5.60
CA PRO A 319 -10.13 -22.98 6.46
C PRO A 319 -9.05 -22.13 7.14
N LEU A 320 -8.81 -20.90 6.66
CA LEU A 320 -7.83 -19.99 7.25
C LEU A 320 -8.43 -19.36 8.51
N ILE A 321 -7.68 -19.38 9.60
CA ILE A 321 -7.95 -18.58 10.80
C ILE A 321 -6.69 -17.80 11.11
N ASP A 322 -6.82 -16.48 11.16
CA ASP A 322 -5.69 -15.58 11.25
C ASP A 322 -5.84 -14.56 12.39
N LEU A 323 -4.72 -14.24 13.04
CA LEU A 323 -4.66 -13.24 14.10
C LEU A 323 -4.71 -11.85 13.45
N CYS A 324 -5.88 -11.22 13.55
CA CYS A 324 -6.16 -10.00 12.81
C CYS A 324 -7.16 -9.12 13.58
N ARG A 325 -6.89 -7.81 13.63
CA ARG A 325 -7.78 -6.80 14.21
C ARG A 325 -8.97 -6.45 13.31
N GLY A 326 -8.82 -6.69 12.01
CA GLY A 326 -9.79 -6.33 10.99
C GLY A 326 -9.91 -4.81 10.83
N PRO A 327 -11.02 -4.35 10.21
CA PRO A 327 -12.10 -5.17 9.69
C PRO A 327 -11.79 -5.81 8.32
N HIS A 328 -12.72 -6.61 7.81
CA HIS A 328 -12.64 -7.25 6.49
C HIS A 328 -13.87 -6.98 5.63
N VAL A 329 -13.74 -7.24 4.32
CA VAL A 329 -14.91 -7.33 3.42
C VAL A 329 -15.80 -8.51 3.84
N ARG A 330 -17.08 -8.49 3.49
CA ARG A 330 -18.05 -9.52 3.91
C ARG A 330 -17.64 -10.96 3.56
N HIS A 331 -17.15 -11.15 2.34
CA HIS A 331 -16.76 -12.47 1.84
C HIS A 331 -15.73 -12.38 0.70
N THR A 332 -14.98 -13.46 0.47
CA THR A 332 -13.89 -13.51 -0.55
C THR A 332 -14.36 -13.16 -1.96
N GLY A 333 -15.61 -13.49 -2.30
CA GLY A 333 -16.23 -13.15 -3.57
C GLY A 333 -16.37 -11.64 -3.87
N LYS A 334 -16.10 -10.74 -2.91
CA LYS A 334 -15.99 -9.29 -3.16
C LYS A 334 -14.70 -8.94 -3.89
N ILE A 335 -13.69 -9.81 -3.82
CA ILE A 335 -12.44 -9.68 -4.56
C ILE A 335 -12.66 -10.22 -5.97
N LYS A 336 -12.61 -9.36 -7.01
CA LYS A 336 -12.97 -9.78 -8.38
C LYS A 336 -11.77 -10.01 -9.27
N ALA A 337 -10.77 -9.15 -9.17
CA ALA A 337 -9.53 -9.26 -9.91
C ALA A 337 -8.38 -9.21 -8.92
N MET A 338 -7.46 -10.16 -9.00
CA MET A 338 -6.27 -10.24 -8.15
C MET A 338 -5.09 -10.68 -9.01
N LYS A 339 -3.91 -10.12 -8.73
CA LYS A 339 -2.65 -10.47 -9.38
C LYS A 339 -1.52 -10.55 -8.35
N ILE A 340 -0.71 -11.60 -8.45
CA ILE A 340 0.55 -11.74 -7.73
C ILE A 340 1.64 -11.28 -8.69
N TYR A 341 2.47 -10.31 -8.27
CA TYR A 341 3.37 -9.63 -9.22
C TYR A 341 4.84 -9.62 -8.80
N LYS A 342 5.14 -9.93 -7.55
CA LYS A 342 6.50 -9.91 -7.01
C LYS A 342 6.62 -10.84 -5.82
N ASN A 343 7.79 -11.45 -5.66
CA ASN A 343 8.22 -12.11 -4.44
C ASN A 343 9.54 -11.50 -3.98
N SER A 344 9.82 -11.57 -2.69
CA SER A 344 11.12 -11.20 -2.10
C SER A 344 11.41 -12.00 -0.85
N SER A 345 12.62 -11.87 -0.33
CA SER A 345 13.00 -12.34 1.00
C SER A 345 13.04 -11.15 1.97
N THR A 346 12.68 -11.37 3.23
CA THR A 346 12.79 -10.38 4.31
C THR A 346 13.18 -11.08 5.60
N TYR A 347 13.77 -10.36 6.54
CA TYR A 347 14.00 -10.89 7.89
C TYR A 347 12.85 -10.56 8.82
N TRP A 348 12.63 -11.40 9.84
CA TRP A 348 11.66 -11.13 10.90
C TRP A 348 11.96 -9.78 11.57
N GLU A 349 10.98 -8.88 11.54
CA GLU A 349 11.11 -7.48 12.02
C GLU A 349 12.29 -6.69 11.40
N GLY A 350 12.75 -7.09 10.22
CA GLY A 350 13.88 -6.44 9.54
C GLY A 350 15.25 -6.71 10.18
N ARG A 351 15.32 -7.62 11.16
CA ARG A 351 16.54 -7.95 11.90
C ARG A 351 17.31 -9.08 11.23
N SER A 352 18.49 -8.78 10.67
CA SER A 352 19.27 -9.74 9.85
C SER A 352 19.76 -10.98 10.59
N ASP A 353 19.78 -10.94 11.92
CA ASP A 353 20.10 -12.06 12.82
C ASP A 353 18.90 -12.98 13.10
N MET A 354 17.70 -12.63 12.63
CA MET A 354 16.46 -13.39 12.85
C MET A 354 16.04 -14.22 11.63
N GLU A 355 14.97 -15.00 11.78
CA GLU A 355 14.50 -15.91 10.72
C GLU A 355 14.17 -15.19 9.41
N THR A 356 14.59 -15.79 8.29
CA THR A 356 14.27 -15.32 6.94
C THR A 356 12.86 -15.77 6.53
N LEU A 357 12.06 -14.85 6.01
CA LEU A 357 10.69 -15.05 5.55
C LEU A 357 10.60 -14.83 4.04
N GLN A 358 9.70 -15.58 3.40
CA GLN A 358 9.32 -15.37 2.01
C GLN A 358 8.12 -14.43 1.94
N ARG A 359 8.27 -13.33 1.21
CA ARG A 359 7.24 -12.32 1.01
C ARG A 359 6.65 -12.43 -0.39
N LEU A 360 5.34 -12.52 -0.49
CA LEU A 360 4.60 -12.45 -1.75
C LEU A 360 3.78 -11.16 -1.80
N TYR A 361 3.92 -10.40 -2.89
CA TYR A 361 3.16 -9.17 -3.14
C TYR A 361 2.01 -9.43 -4.09
N GLY A 362 0.85 -8.90 -3.71
CA GLY A 362 -0.36 -8.96 -4.50
C GLY A 362 -1.03 -7.60 -4.63
N ILE A 363 -1.88 -7.48 -5.64
CA ILE A 363 -2.82 -6.37 -5.78
C ILE A 363 -4.17 -6.91 -6.21
N SER A 364 -5.24 -6.24 -5.82
CA SER A 364 -6.59 -6.64 -6.17
C SER A 364 -7.53 -5.44 -6.36
N PHE A 365 -8.60 -5.68 -7.11
CA PHE A 365 -9.58 -4.67 -7.51
C PHE A 365 -11.01 -5.24 -7.59
N PRO A 366 -12.04 -4.39 -7.39
CA PRO A 366 -13.45 -4.77 -7.50
C PRO A 366 -13.89 -5.09 -8.92
N ASP A 367 -13.08 -4.75 -9.93
CA ASP A 367 -13.32 -5.17 -11.32
C ASP A 367 -12.01 -5.40 -12.10
N SER A 368 -12.15 -6.10 -13.23
CA SER A 368 -11.02 -6.47 -14.09
C SER A 368 -10.48 -5.33 -14.97
N LYS A 369 -11.24 -4.24 -15.16
CA LYS A 369 -10.76 -3.08 -15.93
C LYS A 369 -9.72 -2.32 -15.12
N MET A 370 -9.97 -2.11 -13.83
CA MET A 370 -9.00 -1.48 -12.92
C MET A 370 -7.68 -2.26 -12.86
N LEU A 371 -7.73 -3.60 -12.84
CA LEU A 371 -6.51 -4.41 -12.89
C LEU A 371 -5.72 -4.21 -14.18
N LYS A 372 -6.40 -4.18 -15.34
CA LYS A 372 -5.75 -3.93 -16.64
C LYS A 372 -5.13 -2.54 -16.73
N GLU A 373 -5.82 -1.54 -16.17
CA GLU A 373 -5.31 -0.18 -16.09
C GLU A 373 -4.05 -0.11 -15.23
N TRP A 374 -4.08 -0.75 -14.05
CA TRP A 374 -2.91 -0.87 -13.19
C TRP A 374 -1.76 -1.59 -13.92
N GLU A 375 -2.02 -2.70 -14.62
CA GLU A 375 -1.00 -3.42 -15.39
C GLU A 375 -0.35 -2.55 -16.47
N ARG A 376 -1.15 -1.74 -17.19
CA ARG A 376 -0.65 -0.77 -18.16
C ARG A 376 0.26 0.26 -17.49
N PHE A 377 -0.15 0.83 -16.36
CA PHE A 377 0.69 1.77 -15.61
C PHE A 377 2.00 1.14 -15.13
N GLN A 378 1.98 -0.11 -14.70
CA GLN A 378 3.21 -0.83 -14.32
C GLN A 378 4.14 -1.08 -15.51
N GLU A 379 3.59 -1.36 -16.69
CA GLU A 379 4.38 -1.53 -17.92
C GLU A 379 5.05 -0.21 -18.34
N GLU A 380 4.30 0.89 -18.31
CA GLU A 380 4.84 2.23 -18.56
C GLU A 380 5.93 2.62 -17.56
N ALA A 381 5.72 2.34 -16.27
CA ALA A 381 6.71 2.59 -15.23
C ALA A 381 7.99 1.75 -15.42
N LYS A 382 7.86 0.47 -15.76
CA LYS A 382 9.01 -0.40 -16.09
C LYS A 382 9.82 0.09 -17.27
N ASN A 383 9.16 0.69 -18.27
CA ASN A 383 9.84 1.30 -19.41
C ASN A 383 10.56 2.62 -19.06
N ARG A 384 10.29 3.19 -17.89
CA ARG A 384 10.94 4.40 -17.35
C ARG A 384 11.93 4.11 -16.22
N ASP A 385 12.21 2.83 -15.96
CA ASP A 385 13.17 2.43 -14.93
C ASP A 385 14.59 2.82 -15.36
N HIS A 386 15.22 3.74 -14.60
CA HIS A 386 16.57 4.21 -14.88
C HIS A 386 17.61 3.09 -14.91
N ARG A 387 17.38 1.96 -14.22
CA ARG A 387 18.28 0.80 -14.23
C ARG A 387 18.23 0.08 -15.58
N LYS A 388 17.03 -0.04 -16.16
CA LYS A 388 16.83 -0.60 -17.49
C LYS A 388 17.40 0.35 -18.54
N ILE A 389 17.00 1.62 -18.50
CA ILE A 389 17.46 2.65 -19.44
C ILE A 389 18.99 2.82 -19.37
N GLY A 390 19.55 2.88 -18.18
CA GLY A 390 20.99 3.06 -17.96
C GLY A 390 21.80 1.89 -18.51
N LYS A 391 21.29 0.66 -18.42
CA LYS A 391 21.89 -0.50 -19.05
C LYS A 391 21.73 -0.48 -20.57
N ASP A 392 20.50 -0.28 -21.07
CA ASP A 392 20.17 -0.32 -22.51
C ASP A 392 20.88 0.79 -23.30
N GLN A 393 21.13 1.94 -22.68
CA GLN A 393 21.83 3.08 -23.30
C GLN A 393 23.33 3.15 -22.97
N GLU A 394 23.84 2.18 -22.22
CA GLU A 394 25.24 2.12 -21.79
C GLU A 394 25.68 3.38 -21.03
N LEU A 395 24.88 3.80 -20.05
CA LEU A 395 25.18 4.97 -19.22
C LEU A 395 26.03 4.60 -18.00
N PHE A 396 25.71 3.51 -17.32
CA PHE A 396 26.44 3.03 -16.15
C PHE A 396 26.26 1.53 -15.95
N PHE A 397 27.14 0.92 -15.16
CA PHE A 397 26.97 -0.44 -14.66
C PHE A 397 27.41 -0.55 -13.19
N PHE A 398 27.03 -1.64 -12.53
CA PHE A 398 27.45 -1.97 -11.16
C PHE A 398 28.25 -3.26 -11.17
N HIS A 399 29.18 -3.40 -10.23
CA HIS A 399 30.01 -4.60 -10.07
C HIS A 399 30.07 -4.98 -8.59
N ASP A 400 30.05 -6.27 -8.28
CA ASP A 400 30.01 -6.78 -6.91
C ASP A 400 31.24 -6.41 -6.06
N LEU A 401 32.34 -6.01 -6.72
CA LEU A 401 33.54 -5.48 -6.05
C LEU A 401 33.35 -4.05 -5.51
N SER A 402 32.28 -3.35 -5.91
CA SER A 402 31.94 -2.01 -5.39
C SER A 402 30.41 -1.86 -5.27
N PRO A 403 29.77 -2.59 -4.33
CA PRO A 403 28.32 -2.61 -4.20
C PRO A 403 27.79 -1.22 -3.85
N GLY A 404 26.72 -0.79 -4.53
CA GLY A 404 26.13 0.55 -4.34
C GLY A 404 26.89 1.69 -5.01
N SER A 405 28.08 1.44 -5.58
CA SER A 405 28.85 2.42 -6.35
C SER A 405 28.81 2.07 -7.84
N CYS A 406 28.31 3.00 -8.65
CA CYS A 406 28.19 2.77 -10.10
C CYS A 406 29.45 3.21 -10.85
N PHE A 407 29.74 2.48 -11.93
CA PHE A 407 30.75 2.86 -12.92
C PHE A 407 30.06 3.60 -14.05
N PHE A 408 30.35 4.90 -14.21
CA PHE A 408 29.85 5.67 -15.34
C PHE A 408 30.61 5.31 -16.62
N MET A 409 29.87 4.89 -17.64
CA MET A 409 30.38 4.68 -18.99
C MET A 409 30.47 6.03 -19.73
N PRO A 410 31.15 6.12 -20.90
CA PRO A 410 31.40 7.41 -21.55
C PRO A 410 30.16 8.30 -21.75
N ARG A 411 29.01 7.70 -22.10
CA ARG A 411 27.73 8.42 -22.26
C ARG A 411 27.15 8.91 -20.93
N GLY A 412 27.21 8.09 -19.88
CA GLY A 412 26.77 8.50 -18.55
C GLY A 412 27.68 9.55 -17.94
N ALA A 413 29.00 9.43 -18.13
CA ALA A 413 29.99 10.42 -17.69
C ALA A 413 29.76 11.78 -18.37
N TYR A 414 29.41 11.79 -19.67
CA TYR A 414 29.04 13.01 -20.38
C TYR A 414 27.83 13.71 -19.72
N ILE A 415 26.76 12.96 -19.41
CA ILE A 415 25.58 13.51 -18.72
C ILE A 415 25.96 14.04 -17.33
N TYR A 416 26.72 13.26 -16.56
CA TYR A 416 27.18 13.62 -15.22
C TYR A 416 28.00 14.92 -15.23
N ASN A 417 28.96 15.05 -16.15
CA ASN A 417 29.79 16.24 -16.29
C ASN A 417 28.95 17.45 -16.71
N THR A 418 28.03 17.28 -17.66
CA THR A 418 27.12 18.36 -18.09
C THR A 418 26.28 18.91 -16.93
N LEU A 419 25.75 18.03 -16.08
CA LEU A 419 25.00 18.45 -14.88
C LEU A 419 25.89 19.12 -13.83
N THR A 420 27.14 18.65 -13.69
CA THR A 420 28.13 19.21 -12.78
C THR A 420 28.57 20.61 -13.22
N GLU A 421 28.80 20.82 -14.50
CA GLU A 421 29.12 22.13 -15.09
C GLU A 421 27.94 23.09 -14.91
N PHE A 422 26.71 22.64 -15.21
CA PHE A 422 25.51 23.44 -15.01
C PHE A 422 25.36 23.92 -13.55
N ILE A 423 25.52 23.04 -12.56
CA ILE A 423 25.35 23.45 -11.15
C ILE A 423 26.49 24.36 -10.68
N ARG A 424 27.74 24.16 -11.16
CA ARG A 424 28.87 25.06 -10.89
C ARG A 424 28.63 26.47 -11.40
N ASP A 425 28.13 26.59 -12.63
CA ASP A 425 27.75 27.88 -13.20
C ASP A 425 26.68 28.58 -12.34
N GLU A 426 25.68 27.83 -11.87
CA GLU A 426 24.63 28.35 -11.02
C GLU A 426 25.14 28.76 -9.62
N TYR A 427 26.15 28.07 -9.07
CA TYR A 427 26.85 28.47 -7.84
C TYR A 427 27.55 29.82 -8.00
N TRP A 428 28.36 29.98 -9.05
CA TRP A 428 29.10 31.23 -9.28
C TRP A 428 28.17 32.42 -9.50
N ARG A 429 27.08 32.24 -10.26
CA ARG A 429 26.06 33.28 -10.47
C ARG A 429 25.40 33.75 -9.17
N ARG A 430 25.35 32.90 -8.15
CA ARG A 430 24.76 33.20 -6.84
C ARG A 430 25.78 33.59 -5.78
N GLY A 431 27.04 33.79 -6.18
CA GLY A 431 28.12 34.21 -5.27
C GLY A 431 28.63 33.12 -4.34
N PHE A 432 28.35 31.84 -4.63
CA PHE A 432 28.98 30.73 -3.90
C PHE A 432 30.44 30.59 -4.33
N GLN A 433 31.31 30.33 -3.36
CA GLN A 433 32.72 30.02 -3.58
C GLN A 433 32.92 28.50 -3.53
N GLU A 434 33.29 27.90 -4.66
CA GLU A 434 33.58 26.47 -4.70
C GLU A 434 34.89 26.18 -3.96
N VAL A 435 34.85 25.19 -3.07
CA VAL A 435 36.01 24.70 -2.30
C VAL A 435 36.14 23.18 -2.47
N ALA A 436 37.35 22.67 -2.28
CA ALA A 436 37.63 21.24 -2.30
C ALA A 436 38.21 20.81 -0.95
N SER A 437 37.52 19.90 -0.27
CA SER A 437 37.91 19.35 1.02
C SER A 437 38.31 17.86 0.90
N PRO A 438 39.14 17.31 1.80
CA PRO A 438 39.43 15.88 1.87
C PRO A 438 38.17 14.97 1.88
N ASN A 439 38.35 13.71 1.49
CA ASN A 439 37.30 12.67 1.58
C ASN A 439 37.42 11.82 2.84
N ILE A 440 38.59 11.80 3.48
CA ILE A 440 38.89 10.96 4.64
C ILE A 440 39.35 11.89 5.76
N TYR A 441 38.78 11.72 6.95
CA TYR A 441 39.12 12.51 8.14
C TYR A 441 39.30 11.61 9.35
N ASN A 442 40.06 12.09 10.33
CA ASN A 442 40.15 11.49 11.66
C ASN A 442 38.77 11.55 12.35
N SER A 443 38.40 10.51 13.12
CA SER A 443 37.10 10.39 13.79
C SER A 443 36.76 11.57 14.69
N LYS A 444 37.77 12.22 15.26
CA LYS A 444 37.65 13.41 16.11
C LYS A 444 36.86 14.54 15.45
N LEU A 445 36.94 14.70 14.12
CA LEU A 445 36.13 15.69 13.39
C LEU A 445 34.63 15.36 13.51
N TRP A 446 34.28 14.10 13.32
CA TRP A 446 32.89 13.63 13.38
C TRP A 446 32.35 13.66 14.81
N GLU A 447 33.18 13.33 15.79
CA GLU A 447 32.86 13.45 17.22
C GLU A 447 32.59 14.91 17.60
N THR A 448 33.47 15.83 17.17
CA THR A 448 33.32 17.28 17.42
C THR A 448 32.05 17.83 16.80
N SER A 449 31.72 17.37 15.58
CA SER A 449 30.50 17.78 14.88
C SER A 449 29.21 17.12 15.40
N GLY A 450 29.30 16.15 16.32
CA GLY A 450 28.17 15.37 16.83
C GLY A 450 27.64 14.28 15.88
N HIS A 451 28.21 14.15 14.68
CA HIS A 451 27.76 13.14 13.70
C HIS A 451 28.15 11.73 14.09
N TRP A 452 29.27 11.56 14.81
CA TRP A 452 29.73 10.24 15.20
C TRP A 452 28.67 9.48 16.00
N GLN A 453 27.99 10.15 16.92
CA GLN A 453 26.97 9.55 17.79
C GLN A 453 25.71 9.08 17.05
N HIS A 454 25.47 9.57 15.84
CA HIS A 454 24.26 9.27 15.06
C HIS A 454 24.52 8.48 13.78
N TYR A 455 25.71 8.62 13.19
CA TYR A 455 26.02 8.07 11.87
C TYR A 455 27.14 7.04 11.88
N SER A 456 27.82 6.77 13.01
CA SER A 456 28.95 5.83 13.04
C SER A 456 28.61 4.46 12.46
N GLU A 457 27.39 3.96 12.69
CA GLU A 457 26.92 2.67 12.15
C GLU A 457 26.71 2.69 10.62
N ASN A 458 26.55 3.87 10.02
CA ASN A 458 26.34 4.09 8.59
C ASN A 458 27.58 4.69 7.90
N MET A 459 28.75 4.66 8.54
CA MET A 459 29.99 5.23 8.04
C MET A 459 31.01 4.14 7.70
N PHE A 460 31.77 4.35 6.62
CA PHE A 460 32.95 3.54 6.33
C PHE A 460 34.13 4.07 7.13
N SER A 461 34.51 3.36 8.19
CA SER A 461 35.67 3.67 9.03
C SER A 461 36.73 2.57 9.00
N PHE A 462 37.99 2.94 9.19
CA PHE A 462 39.12 2.03 9.26
C PHE A 462 40.20 2.56 10.21
N PRO A 463 40.93 1.68 10.90
CA PRO A 463 42.03 2.07 11.77
C PRO A 463 43.24 2.53 10.94
N VAL A 464 43.93 3.56 11.40
CA VAL A 464 45.22 4.03 10.89
C VAL A 464 46.09 4.32 12.11
N GLU A 465 47.10 3.47 12.32
CA GLU A 465 47.92 3.49 13.54
C GLU A 465 47.03 3.38 14.79
N ASP A 466 47.14 4.33 15.72
CA ASP A 466 46.36 4.39 16.96
C ASP A 466 45.04 5.19 16.82
N ASP A 467 44.75 5.73 15.63
CA ASP A 467 43.57 6.55 15.37
C ASP A 467 42.56 5.85 14.43
N ILE A 468 41.31 6.29 14.46
CA ILE A 468 40.27 5.85 13.53
C ILE A 468 40.05 6.94 12.49
N PHE A 469 40.05 6.55 11.22
CA PHE A 469 39.69 7.43 10.11
C PHE A 469 38.39 6.95 9.48
N ALA A 470 37.64 7.89 8.89
CA ALA A 470 36.41 7.58 8.20
C ALA A 470 36.26 8.36 6.90
N LEU A 471 35.65 7.72 5.91
CA LEU A 471 35.17 8.40 4.72
C LEU A 471 34.05 9.37 5.12
N LYS A 472 34.07 10.58 4.57
CA LYS A 472 33.06 11.59 4.89
C LYS A 472 31.66 11.09 4.52
N PRO A 473 30.70 11.06 5.47
CA PRO A 473 29.30 10.79 5.15
C PRO A 473 28.59 12.04 4.61
N MET A 474 29.19 13.22 4.81
CA MET A 474 28.69 14.52 4.37
C MET A 474 29.82 15.55 4.35
N ASN A 475 29.57 16.71 3.72
CA ASN A 475 30.58 17.74 3.53
C ASN A 475 30.64 18.79 4.66
N CYS A 476 29.59 18.93 5.49
CA CYS A 476 29.44 20.07 6.41
C CYS A 476 30.65 20.27 7.32
N PRO A 477 31.19 19.26 8.04
CA PRO A 477 32.33 19.47 8.93
C PRO A 477 33.64 19.82 8.23
N GLY A 478 33.76 19.55 6.92
CA GLY A 478 34.93 19.96 6.13
C GLY A 478 34.82 21.37 5.56
N HIS A 479 33.65 22.01 5.65
CA HIS A 479 33.45 23.40 5.25
C HIS A 479 33.55 24.40 6.42
N TRP A 480 33.37 23.90 7.66
CA TRP A 480 33.63 24.64 8.89
C TRP A 480 35.13 24.64 9.18
#